data_AF-A0A7J6THC4-F1
#
_entry.id   AF-A0A7J6THC4-F1
#
_cell.length_a   1.000
_cell.length_b   1.000
_cell.length_c   1.000
_cell.angle_alpha   90.00
_cell.angle_beta   90.00
_cell.angle_gamma   90.00
#
_symmetry.space_group_name_H-M   'P 1'
#
loop_
_entity.id
_entity.type
_entity.pdbx_description
1 polymer ?
#
loop_
_entity_poly.entity_id
_entity_poly.type
_entity_poly.pdbx_seq_one_letter_code
_entity_poly.pdbx_strand_id
1 'polypeptide(L)'
;MSKDEPWYSIWGSNNRYLNSMLDRVGGAGVMKALLVDKDTLPIVSTVMTQTEILNKEVFLVEPLEEAIAAPNDGSPASANNNSMRHMKACVFLRPTNQNFLALSKVLRQPIYSKYHLFFSNVVPHGRLSQLAACDEYECVASVTEAYADVIALNAGLFSLGSQSVAQLHREQTMWTAFEESVFQRQVDGLFAASISLGSVKRGPGPVTATNSSGLTLPVIRYSSASPLARKVALALQKRLEQDESLFESVAGSAETPVNSGGGMLILVADRRDDPVTPLLTQWTYQAMVHELLGLENNRVMHPLAVAGEGGSSSEGVEVVLSTTSDKFFRDNYLSNFGDLGMHIKEYVELYQQQTKHQAKVDNVEDMQRFLDQYPEYRKLSGNVSKHVALV
;
A
#
# COMPACT_ATOMS: atom_id res chain seq x y z
N MET A 1 4.34 -6.09 -15.46
CA MET A 1 5.03 -4.84 -15.06
C MET A 1 5.06 -3.92 -16.27
N SER A 2 4.43 -2.75 -16.21
CA SER A 2 4.71 -1.71 -17.21
C SER A 2 6.18 -1.33 -17.08
N LYS A 3 6.85 -1.07 -18.20
CA LYS A 3 8.30 -0.81 -18.25
C LYS A 3 8.72 0.55 -17.70
N ASP A 4 7.77 1.35 -17.18
CA ASP A 4 7.96 2.80 -17.03
C ASP A 4 8.06 3.30 -15.59
N GLU A 5 7.86 2.45 -14.56
CA GLU A 5 7.98 2.91 -13.18
C GLU A 5 9.34 2.61 -12.56
N PRO A 6 9.97 3.62 -11.92
CA PRO A 6 11.26 3.44 -11.31
C PRO A 6 11.20 2.43 -10.17
N TRP A 7 12.11 1.45 -10.23
CA TRP A 7 12.31 0.38 -9.25
C TRP A 7 12.67 0.90 -7.84
N TYR A 8 12.94 2.20 -7.69
CA TYR A 8 13.24 2.93 -6.44
C TYR A 8 12.02 3.63 -5.82
N SER A 9 10.81 3.32 -6.26
CA SER A 9 9.58 3.88 -5.69
C SER A 9 9.14 3.13 -4.43
N ILE A 10 8.43 3.85 -3.53
CA ILE A 10 7.83 3.23 -2.35
C ILE A 10 6.73 2.24 -2.76
N TRP A 11 5.97 2.58 -3.80
CA TRP A 11 4.99 1.69 -4.41
C TRP A 11 5.66 0.41 -4.94
N GLY A 12 6.73 0.53 -5.73
CA GLY A 12 7.45 -0.61 -6.28
C GLY A 12 8.04 -1.53 -5.21
N SER A 13 8.48 -0.95 -4.09
CA SER A 13 8.98 -1.70 -2.93
C SER A 13 7.88 -2.49 -2.25
N ASN A 14 6.75 -1.85 -1.92
CA ASN A 14 5.59 -2.55 -1.36
C ASN A 14 5.08 -3.65 -2.31
N ASN A 15 5.00 -3.36 -3.60
CA ASN A 15 4.55 -4.32 -4.62
C ASN A 15 5.45 -5.56 -4.64
N ARG A 16 6.77 -5.40 -4.48
CA ARG A 16 7.71 -6.52 -4.39
C ARG A 16 7.48 -7.37 -3.16
N TYR A 17 7.30 -6.77 -1.99
CA TYR A 17 7.00 -7.50 -0.76
C TYR A 17 5.71 -8.30 -0.89
N LEU A 18 4.63 -7.67 -1.40
CA LEU A 18 3.34 -8.34 -1.57
C LEU A 18 3.41 -9.48 -2.58
N ASN A 19 4.04 -9.28 -3.74
CA ASN A 19 4.23 -10.35 -4.71
C ASN A 19 5.07 -11.50 -4.12
N SER A 20 6.21 -11.20 -3.50
CA SER A 20 7.05 -12.21 -2.86
C SER A 20 6.32 -12.96 -1.76
N MET A 21 5.45 -12.28 -1.01
CA MET A 21 4.64 -12.87 0.04
C MET A 21 3.66 -13.89 -0.55
N LEU A 22 2.85 -13.47 -1.53
CA LEU A 22 1.83 -14.33 -2.16
C LEU A 22 2.45 -15.49 -2.95
N ASP A 23 3.63 -15.30 -3.54
CA ASP A 23 4.36 -16.33 -4.28
C ASP A 23 5.02 -17.37 -3.36
N ARG A 24 5.36 -17.01 -2.11
CA ARG A 24 5.88 -17.97 -1.12
C ARG A 24 4.79 -18.88 -0.54
N VAL A 25 3.53 -18.46 -0.61
CA VAL A 25 2.40 -19.24 -0.09
C VAL A 25 1.96 -20.26 -1.12
N GLY A 26 2.62 -21.41 -1.15
CA GLY A 26 2.29 -22.51 -2.06
C GLY A 26 2.74 -22.30 -3.51
N GLY A 27 2.47 -23.30 -4.37
CA GLY A 27 2.74 -23.23 -5.81
C GLY A 27 1.44 -23.10 -6.59
N ALA A 28 1.55 -23.17 -7.93
CA ALA A 28 0.39 -23.14 -8.81
C ALA A 28 -0.65 -24.21 -8.44
N GLY A 29 -1.92 -23.82 -8.45
CA GLY A 29 -3.10 -24.60 -8.08
C GLY A 29 -3.48 -24.53 -6.61
N VAL A 30 -2.73 -23.81 -5.76
CA VAL A 30 -3.04 -23.71 -4.33
C VAL A 30 -4.00 -22.56 -4.10
N MET A 31 -5.19 -22.86 -3.57
CA MET A 31 -6.15 -21.84 -3.16
C MET A 31 -5.68 -21.13 -1.89
N LYS A 32 -5.65 -19.79 -1.93
CA LYS A 32 -5.14 -18.95 -0.85
C LYS A 32 -6.23 -18.02 -0.31
N ALA A 33 -6.20 -17.78 0.99
CA ALA A 33 -6.91 -16.70 1.65
C ALA A 33 -5.89 -15.67 2.16
N LEU A 34 -6.14 -14.38 1.96
CA LEU A 34 -5.31 -13.29 2.46
C LEU A 34 -5.99 -12.66 3.68
N LEU A 35 -5.41 -12.89 4.85
CA LEU A 35 -5.87 -12.31 6.11
C LEU A 35 -5.07 -11.04 6.40
N VAL A 36 -5.76 -9.92 6.62
CA VAL A 36 -5.16 -8.60 6.85
C VAL A 36 -5.71 -7.95 8.11
N ASP A 37 -5.07 -6.90 8.59
CA ASP A 37 -5.65 -6.03 9.62
C ASP A 37 -6.09 -4.69 9.01
N LYS A 38 -6.67 -3.83 9.86
CA LYS A 38 -7.14 -2.50 9.47
C LYS A 38 -6.03 -1.58 8.93
N ASP A 39 -4.77 -1.81 9.30
CA ASP A 39 -3.63 -0.99 8.93
C ASP A 39 -2.93 -1.54 7.67
N THR A 40 -2.89 -2.86 7.47
CA THR A 40 -2.29 -3.53 6.31
C THR A 40 -3.22 -3.61 5.11
N LEU A 41 -4.54 -3.63 5.30
CA LEU A 41 -5.51 -3.60 4.20
C LEU A 41 -5.33 -2.37 3.27
N PRO A 42 -5.16 -1.13 3.78
CA PRO A 42 -4.79 0.01 2.93
C PRO A 42 -3.47 -0.15 2.17
N ILE A 43 -2.48 -0.84 2.76
CA ILE A 43 -1.18 -1.09 2.12
C ILE A 43 -1.35 -2.04 0.92
N VAL A 44 -2.15 -3.10 1.08
CA VAL A 44 -2.45 -4.03 -0.02
C VAL A 44 -3.29 -3.34 -1.10
N SER A 45 -4.36 -2.65 -0.71
CA SER A 45 -5.35 -2.10 -1.65
C SER A 45 -4.84 -0.92 -2.50
N THR A 46 -3.81 -0.20 -2.05
CA THR A 46 -3.16 0.85 -2.85
C THR A 46 -2.15 0.30 -3.86
N VAL A 47 -1.72 -0.95 -3.68
CA VAL A 47 -0.61 -1.53 -4.44
C VAL A 47 -1.07 -2.60 -5.42
N MET A 48 -2.04 -3.43 -5.04
CA MET A 48 -2.53 -4.52 -5.86
C MET A 48 -4.03 -4.39 -6.13
N THR A 49 -4.42 -4.68 -7.37
CA THR A 49 -5.82 -4.80 -7.76
C THR A 49 -6.40 -6.17 -7.40
N GLN A 50 -7.73 -6.27 -7.29
CA GLN A 50 -8.40 -7.55 -7.05
C GLN A 50 -8.06 -8.59 -8.13
N THR A 51 -7.92 -8.18 -9.39
CA THR A 51 -7.53 -9.07 -10.49
C THR A 51 -6.11 -9.61 -10.30
N GLU A 52 -5.17 -8.80 -9.84
CA GLU A 52 -3.80 -9.25 -9.56
C GLU A 52 -3.75 -10.20 -8.36
N ILE A 53 -4.52 -9.91 -7.31
CA ILE A 53 -4.69 -10.79 -6.15
C ILE A 53 -5.25 -12.15 -6.59
N LEU A 54 -6.29 -12.14 -7.44
CA LEU A 54 -6.90 -13.36 -7.97
C LEU A 54 -5.93 -14.16 -8.86
N ASN A 55 -5.13 -13.48 -9.69
CA ASN A 55 -4.09 -14.11 -10.50
C ASN A 55 -2.98 -14.77 -9.67
N LYS A 56 -2.86 -14.39 -8.39
CA LYS A 56 -1.98 -15.03 -7.41
C LYS A 56 -2.68 -16.16 -6.63
N GLU A 57 -3.86 -16.59 -7.09
CA GLU A 57 -4.67 -17.68 -6.53
C GLU A 57 -5.21 -17.36 -5.14
N VAL A 58 -5.33 -16.07 -4.83
CA VAL A 58 -5.99 -15.58 -3.62
C VAL A 58 -7.47 -15.35 -3.95
N PHE A 59 -8.33 -16.20 -3.40
CA PHE A 59 -9.78 -16.16 -3.68
C PHE A 59 -10.57 -15.40 -2.62
N LEU A 60 -9.96 -15.17 -1.46
CA LEU A 60 -10.60 -14.58 -0.30
C LEU A 60 -9.65 -13.57 0.34
N VAL A 61 -10.14 -12.37 0.62
CA VAL A 61 -9.43 -11.31 1.36
C VAL A 61 -10.33 -10.86 2.49
N GLU A 62 -9.87 -10.97 3.72
CA GLU A 62 -10.69 -10.73 4.92
C GLU A 62 -9.86 -10.14 6.05
N PRO A 63 -10.48 -9.31 6.89
CA PRO A 63 -9.91 -8.94 8.18
C PRO A 63 -9.67 -10.16 9.07
N LEU A 64 -8.54 -10.18 9.78
CA LEU A 64 -8.20 -11.23 10.73
C LEU A 64 -9.26 -11.39 11.84
N GLU A 65 -9.93 -10.30 12.22
CA GLU A 65 -10.97 -10.30 13.24
C GLU A 65 -12.24 -11.04 12.78
N GLU A 66 -12.57 -10.94 11.49
CA GLU A 66 -13.71 -11.66 10.89
C GLU A 66 -13.41 -13.14 10.74
N ALA A 67 -12.16 -13.50 10.45
CA ALA A 67 -11.71 -14.89 10.45
C ALA A 67 -11.82 -15.58 11.84
N ILE A 68 -11.98 -14.82 12.93
CA ILE A 68 -12.23 -15.35 14.29
C ILE A 68 -13.74 -15.52 14.54
N ALA A 69 -14.58 -14.81 13.79
CA ALA A 69 -16.01 -14.69 14.05
C ALA A 69 -16.82 -15.89 13.49
N ALA A 70 -16.89 -16.95 14.28
CA ALA A 70 -17.96 -17.95 14.22
C ALA A 70 -18.33 -18.44 15.63
N PRO A 71 -19.57 -18.86 15.95
CA PRO A 71 -20.92 -18.45 15.55
C PRO A 71 -21.72 -17.95 16.79
N ASN A 72 -21.08 -17.21 17.71
CA ASN A 72 -21.67 -16.90 19.03
C ASN A 72 -22.46 -15.60 19.10
N ASP A 73 -22.41 -14.79 18.04
CA ASP A 73 -23.28 -13.62 17.90
C ASP A 73 -24.36 -14.02 16.90
N GLY A 74 -25.62 -14.13 17.34
CA GLY A 74 -26.77 -14.70 16.60
C GLY A 74 -27.16 -13.99 15.29
N SER A 75 -26.21 -13.28 14.68
CA SER A 75 -26.26 -12.76 13.32
C SER A 75 -26.34 -13.91 12.30
N PRO A 76 -27.30 -13.87 11.36
CA PRO A 76 -27.51 -14.93 10.38
C PRO A 76 -26.40 -15.04 9.30
N ALA A 77 -25.35 -14.21 9.37
CA ALA A 77 -24.21 -14.25 8.45
C ALA A 77 -23.08 -15.20 8.90
N SER A 78 -23.04 -15.61 10.17
CA SER A 78 -21.96 -16.41 10.77
C SER A 78 -22.32 -17.90 10.93
N ALA A 79 -23.31 -18.37 10.16
CA ALA A 79 -23.79 -19.76 10.20
C ALA A 79 -23.10 -20.69 9.18
N ASN A 80 -21.96 -20.29 8.62
CA ASN A 80 -21.16 -21.18 7.77
C ASN A 80 -19.96 -21.69 8.55
N ASN A 81 -20.16 -22.82 9.21
CA ASN A 81 -19.14 -23.73 9.70
C ASN A 81 -18.35 -24.36 8.52
N ASN A 82 -17.79 -23.54 7.64
CA ASN A 82 -17.02 -23.99 6.49
C ASN A 82 -15.54 -23.96 6.85
N SER A 83 -15.08 -25.03 7.50
CA SER A 83 -13.65 -25.29 7.64
C SER A 83 -13.00 -25.33 6.25
N MET A 84 -12.28 -24.28 5.86
CA MET A 84 -11.63 -24.13 4.55
C MET A 84 -10.25 -24.80 4.55
N ARG A 85 -10.16 -26.05 5.02
CA ARG A 85 -8.90 -26.80 5.13
C ARG A 85 -8.23 -27.07 3.78
N HIS A 86 -8.94 -26.96 2.66
CA HIS A 86 -8.34 -27.06 1.33
C HIS A 86 -7.54 -25.81 0.93
N MET A 87 -7.67 -24.70 1.67
CA MET A 87 -6.96 -23.44 1.42
C MET A 87 -5.80 -23.24 2.40
N LYS A 88 -4.82 -22.42 1.99
CA LYS A 88 -3.75 -21.90 2.84
C LYS A 88 -3.97 -20.41 3.13
N ALA A 89 -3.67 -19.98 4.35
CA ALA A 89 -3.75 -18.58 4.73
C ALA A 89 -2.40 -17.88 4.53
N CYS A 90 -2.42 -16.78 3.80
CA CYS A 90 -1.40 -15.75 3.79
C CYS A 90 -1.82 -14.66 4.77
N VAL A 91 -1.12 -14.50 5.89
CA VAL A 91 -1.49 -13.57 6.94
C VAL A 91 -0.54 -12.39 6.92
N PHE A 92 -1.02 -11.18 6.62
CA PHE A 92 -0.20 -9.97 6.55
C PHE A 92 -0.65 -8.94 7.58
N LEU A 93 0.12 -8.76 8.65
CA LEU A 93 -0.28 -7.98 9.83
C LEU A 93 0.82 -7.04 10.29
N ARG A 94 0.45 -5.95 10.94
CA ARG A 94 1.39 -5.19 11.76
C ARG A 94 1.71 -5.94 13.06
N PRO A 95 2.93 -5.85 13.62
CA PRO A 95 3.28 -6.52 14.86
C PRO A 95 2.72 -5.78 16.10
N THR A 96 1.40 -5.66 16.21
CA THR A 96 0.69 -5.00 17.33
C THR A 96 0.18 -6.01 18.34
N ASN A 97 -0.01 -5.60 19.61
CA ASN A 97 -0.56 -6.48 20.64
C ASN A 97 -1.95 -7.02 20.25
N GLN A 98 -2.80 -6.18 19.64
CA GLN A 98 -4.13 -6.58 19.17
C GLN A 98 -4.04 -7.71 18.14
N ASN A 99 -3.15 -7.59 17.16
CA ASN A 99 -2.96 -8.61 16.13
C ASN A 99 -2.39 -9.91 16.69
N PHE A 100 -1.46 -9.86 17.64
CA PHE A 100 -0.96 -11.08 18.30
C PHE A 100 -2.05 -11.80 19.09
N LEU A 101 -2.91 -11.06 19.79
CA LEU A 101 -4.05 -11.65 20.53
C LEU A 101 -5.08 -12.26 19.56
N ALA A 102 -5.40 -11.56 18.47
CA ALA A 102 -6.28 -12.05 17.43
C ALA A 102 -5.73 -13.33 16.78
N LEU A 103 -4.47 -13.31 16.37
CA LEU A 103 -3.80 -14.47 15.77
C LEU A 103 -3.72 -15.66 16.74
N SER A 104 -3.48 -15.42 18.03
CA SER A 104 -3.51 -16.48 19.05
C SER A 104 -4.88 -17.17 19.14
N LYS A 105 -5.98 -16.44 18.92
CA LYS A 105 -7.33 -17.04 18.86
C LYS A 105 -7.50 -17.87 17.59
N VAL A 106 -7.07 -17.36 16.44
CA VAL A 106 -7.11 -18.08 15.15
C VAL A 106 -6.34 -19.39 15.22
N LEU A 107 -5.12 -19.40 15.79
CA LEU A 107 -4.28 -20.60 15.85
C LEU A 107 -4.81 -21.67 16.81
N ARG A 108 -5.57 -21.29 17.83
CA ARG A 108 -6.27 -22.25 18.71
C ARG A 108 -7.48 -22.92 18.06
N GLN A 109 -8.04 -22.30 17.03
CA GLN A 109 -9.18 -22.81 16.27
C GLN A 109 -8.96 -22.59 14.77
N PRO A 110 -7.98 -23.28 14.17
CA PRO A 110 -7.56 -22.99 12.81
C PRO A 110 -8.65 -23.37 11.80
N ILE A 111 -8.96 -22.46 10.88
CA ILE A 111 -9.93 -22.65 9.78
C ILE A 111 -9.23 -23.18 8.52
N TYR A 112 -7.98 -22.77 8.31
CA TYR A 112 -7.15 -23.12 7.16
C TYR A 112 -6.26 -24.33 7.44
N SER A 113 -5.69 -24.94 6.39
CA SER A 113 -4.72 -26.05 6.57
C SER A 113 -3.38 -25.57 7.11
N LYS A 114 -2.87 -24.47 6.55
CA LYS A 114 -1.56 -23.90 6.89
C LYS A 114 -1.63 -22.38 6.88
N TYR A 115 -0.86 -21.76 7.77
CA TYR A 115 -0.75 -20.32 7.94
C TYR A 115 0.69 -19.88 7.65
N HIS A 116 0.83 -18.95 6.71
CA HIS A 116 2.09 -18.27 6.44
C HIS A 116 1.99 -16.85 6.98
N LEU A 117 2.77 -16.57 8.02
CA LEU A 117 2.69 -15.32 8.77
C LEU A 117 3.71 -14.32 8.24
N PHE A 118 3.24 -13.16 7.83
CA PHE A 118 4.03 -12.04 7.36
C PHE A 118 3.74 -10.83 8.23
N PHE A 119 4.78 -10.27 8.83
CA PHE A 119 4.68 -9.07 9.64
C PHE A 119 5.23 -7.86 8.91
N SER A 120 4.51 -6.74 8.93
CA SER A 120 4.91 -5.51 8.21
C SER A 120 6.21 -4.88 8.73
N ASN A 121 6.65 -5.28 9.93
CA ASN A 121 7.81 -4.73 10.62
C ASN A 121 8.43 -5.77 11.56
N VAL A 122 9.52 -5.40 12.24
CA VAL A 122 10.27 -6.28 13.15
C VAL A 122 9.38 -6.83 14.26
N VAL A 123 9.51 -8.14 14.53
CA VAL A 123 8.76 -8.84 15.56
C VAL A 123 9.63 -9.12 16.79
N PRO A 124 9.22 -8.68 18.00
CA PRO A 124 9.94 -9.06 19.22
C PRO A 124 9.93 -10.57 19.45
N HIS A 125 11.10 -11.17 19.70
CA HIS A 125 11.25 -12.62 19.92
C HIS A 125 10.30 -13.19 20.99
N GLY A 126 10.09 -12.44 22.10
CA GLY A 126 9.17 -12.87 23.16
C GLY A 126 7.73 -13.08 22.69
N ARG A 127 7.26 -12.32 21.68
CA ARG A 127 5.92 -12.51 21.12
C ARG A 127 5.83 -13.75 20.22
N LEU A 128 6.91 -14.07 19.50
CA LEU A 128 6.97 -15.30 18.71
C LEU A 128 6.87 -16.54 19.59
N SER A 129 7.54 -16.54 20.75
CA SER A 129 7.45 -17.66 21.70
C SER A 129 6.03 -17.85 22.23
N GLN A 130 5.31 -16.76 22.54
CA GLN A 130 3.91 -16.82 22.98
C GLN A 130 2.99 -17.34 21.88
N LEU A 131 3.23 -16.90 20.63
CA LEU A 131 2.44 -17.35 19.49
C LEU A 131 2.67 -18.83 19.19
N ALA A 132 3.93 -19.29 19.26
CA ALA A 132 4.28 -20.70 19.07
C ALA A 132 3.59 -21.61 20.09
N ALA A 133 3.46 -21.16 21.35
CA ALA A 133 2.72 -21.90 22.37
C ALA A 133 1.21 -22.01 22.09
N CYS A 134 0.65 -21.16 21.22
CA CYS A 134 -0.76 -21.22 20.83
C CYS A 134 -1.01 -22.10 19.58
N ASP A 135 0.03 -22.49 18.84
CA ASP A 135 -0.09 -23.32 17.64
C ASP A 135 -0.08 -24.81 17.98
N GLU A 136 -1.10 -25.25 18.73
CA GLU A 136 -1.24 -26.66 19.15
C GLU A 136 -1.46 -27.62 17.97
N TYR A 137 -1.88 -27.10 16.82
CA TYR A 137 -2.17 -27.88 15.60
C TYR A 137 -1.02 -27.86 14.57
N GLU A 138 0.13 -27.24 14.91
CA GLU A 138 1.30 -27.11 14.04
C GLU A 138 0.94 -26.59 12.63
N CYS A 139 0.03 -25.62 12.59
CA CYS A 139 -0.52 -25.09 11.35
C CYS A 139 0.29 -23.92 10.80
N VAL A 140 1.15 -23.28 11.59
CA VAL A 140 2.07 -22.24 11.12
C VAL A 140 3.19 -22.86 10.30
N ALA A 141 3.25 -22.53 9.01
CA ALA A 141 4.24 -23.04 8.07
C ALA A 141 5.50 -22.16 7.97
N SER A 142 5.34 -20.85 8.10
CA SER A 142 6.46 -19.90 8.02
C SER A 142 6.13 -18.61 8.74
N VAL A 143 7.15 -17.95 9.27
CA VAL A 143 7.07 -16.59 9.81
C VAL A 143 8.13 -15.74 9.10
N THR A 144 7.75 -14.58 8.58
CA THR A 144 8.64 -13.70 7.82
C THR A 144 8.32 -12.24 8.09
N GLU A 145 9.34 -11.41 8.16
CA GLU A 145 9.19 -9.96 8.22
C GLU A 145 9.24 -9.40 6.79
N ALA A 146 8.27 -8.56 6.44
CA ALA A 146 8.15 -7.90 5.16
C ALA A 146 7.96 -6.40 5.42
N TYR A 147 9.00 -5.59 5.20
CA TYR A 147 9.07 -4.18 5.62
C TYR A 147 8.19 -3.21 4.80
N ALA A 148 7.01 -3.64 4.39
CA ALA A 148 5.95 -2.85 3.78
C ALA A 148 5.00 -2.31 4.88
N ASP A 149 5.44 -1.30 5.64
CA ASP A 149 4.66 -0.72 6.75
C ASP A 149 4.16 0.71 6.47
N VAL A 150 3.99 1.07 5.20
CA VAL A 150 3.49 2.38 4.75
C VAL A 150 2.50 2.24 3.60
N ILE A 151 1.56 3.18 3.49
CA ILE A 151 0.55 3.23 2.42
C ILE A 151 1.15 4.01 1.25
N ALA A 152 1.43 3.34 0.13
CA ALA A 152 2.06 3.95 -1.04
C ALA A 152 1.01 4.60 -1.95
N LEU A 153 0.81 5.92 -1.80
CA LEU A 153 -0.20 6.67 -2.56
C LEU A 153 0.24 6.90 -4.01
N ASN A 154 1.50 7.27 -4.22
CA ASN A 154 2.15 7.41 -5.53
C ASN A 154 3.57 6.83 -5.46
N ALA A 155 4.29 6.82 -6.58
CA ALA A 155 5.69 6.36 -6.63
C ALA A 155 6.62 7.02 -5.59
N GLY A 156 6.42 8.32 -5.30
CA GLY A 156 7.22 9.10 -4.35
C GLY A 156 6.46 9.65 -3.14
N LEU A 157 5.21 9.23 -2.93
CA LEU A 157 4.36 9.73 -1.83
C LEU A 157 3.79 8.56 -1.05
N PHE A 158 3.97 8.58 0.27
CA PHE A 158 3.36 7.59 1.17
C PHE A 158 2.74 8.24 2.40
N SER A 159 1.84 7.51 3.05
CA SER A 159 1.23 7.85 4.33
C SER A 159 1.49 6.76 5.36
N LEU A 160 1.57 7.14 6.63
CA LEU A 160 1.64 6.18 7.75
C LEU A 160 0.25 5.77 8.26
N GLY A 161 -0.83 6.29 7.66
CA GLY A 161 -2.21 5.98 8.06
C GLY A 161 -2.60 6.53 9.44
N SER A 162 -1.84 7.50 9.97
CA SER A 162 -2.12 8.13 11.25
C SER A 162 -3.13 9.26 11.08
N GLN A 163 -4.26 9.20 11.79
CA GLN A 163 -5.33 10.21 11.68
C GLN A 163 -4.89 11.60 12.14
N SER A 164 -4.17 11.69 13.26
CA SER A 164 -3.63 12.96 13.75
C SER A 164 -2.40 12.74 14.62
N VAL A 165 -1.41 13.60 14.44
CA VAL A 165 -0.18 13.66 15.26
C VAL A 165 -0.12 14.93 16.10
N ALA A 166 -1.16 15.76 16.08
CA ALA A 166 -1.16 17.07 16.74
C ALA A 166 -0.91 16.97 18.25
N GLN A 167 -1.41 15.90 18.89
CA GLN A 167 -1.22 15.67 20.33
C GLN A 167 0.25 15.40 20.70
N LEU A 168 1.08 14.96 19.75
CA LEU A 168 2.51 14.72 19.99
C LEU A 168 3.31 16.02 20.20
N HIS A 169 2.73 17.19 19.92
CA HIS A 169 3.37 18.47 20.23
C HIS A 169 3.30 18.85 21.71
N ARG A 170 2.47 18.15 22.51
CA ARG A 170 2.47 18.30 23.97
C ARG A 170 3.76 17.74 24.56
N GLU A 171 4.06 18.18 25.78
CA GLU A 171 5.16 17.59 26.55
C GLU A 171 4.98 16.07 26.68
N GLN A 172 6.07 15.33 26.55
CA GLN A 172 6.02 13.87 26.57
C GLN A 172 5.62 13.29 27.93
N THR A 173 5.83 14.05 29.01
CA THR A 173 5.31 13.73 30.35
C THR A 173 3.79 13.67 30.39
N MET A 174 3.10 14.30 29.44
CA MET A 174 1.64 14.28 29.31
C MET A 174 1.14 13.26 28.27
N TRP A 175 2.04 12.51 27.63
CA TRP A 175 1.64 11.47 26.71
C TRP A 175 1.02 10.30 27.47
N THR A 176 -0.13 9.84 27.00
CA THR A 176 -0.68 8.57 27.44
C THR A 176 -0.06 7.43 26.62
N ALA A 177 -0.41 6.19 26.96
CA ALA A 177 -0.04 5.04 26.14
C ALA A 177 -0.50 5.17 24.67
N PHE A 178 -1.56 5.95 24.40
CA PHE A 178 -2.01 6.22 23.05
C PHE A 178 -1.02 7.10 22.28
N GLU A 179 -0.63 8.27 22.80
CA GLU A 179 0.35 9.14 22.15
C GLU A 179 1.71 8.45 21.98
N GLU A 180 2.16 7.68 22.98
CA GLU A 180 3.36 6.83 22.86
C GLU A 180 3.24 5.86 21.67
N SER A 181 2.09 5.22 21.49
CA SER A 181 1.86 4.31 20.36
C SER A 181 1.83 5.03 19.01
N VAL A 182 1.28 6.25 18.94
CA VAL A 182 1.27 7.06 17.72
C VAL A 182 2.68 7.53 17.38
N PHE A 183 3.49 7.92 18.38
CA PHE A 183 4.90 8.25 18.20
C PHE A 183 5.70 7.05 17.68
N GLN A 184 5.54 5.88 18.33
CA GLN A 184 6.22 4.66 17.90
C GLN A 184 5.82 4.25 16.48
N ARG A 185 4.53 4.41 16.11
CA ARG A 185 4.05 4.21 14.73
C ARG A 185 4.82 5.07 13.72
N GLN A 186 5.14 6.32 14.06
CA GLN A 186 5.94 7.19 13.17
C GLN A 186 7.33 6.61 12.95
N VAL A 187 8.00 6.21 14.04
CA VAL A 187 9.36 5.64 14.00
C VAL A 187 9.38 4.33 13.22
N ASP A 188 8.45 3.42 13.49
CA ASP A 188 8.34 2.11 12.84
C ASP A 188 8.10 2.24 11.33
N GLY A 189 7.19 3.13 10.93
CA GLY A 189 6.88 3.37 9.52
C GLY A 189 8.04 3.99 8.75
N LEU A 190 8.73 4.97 9.36
CA LEU A 190 9.93 5.57 8.76
C LEU A 190 11.08 4.55 8.68
N PHE A 191 11.23 3.69 9.68
CA PHE A 191 12.22 2.61 9.66
C PHE A 191 11.94 1.62 8.52
N ALA A 192 10.70 1.14 8.39
CA ALA A 192 10.30 0.25 7.30
C ALA A 192 10.47 0.88 5.91
N ALA A 193 10.11 2.16 5.77
CA ALA A 193 10.35 2.91 4.53
C ALA A 193 11.86 3.06 4.24
N SER A 194 12.68 3.27 5.27
CA SER A 194 14.13 3.36 5.13
C SER A 194 14.74 2.04 4.66
N ILE A 195 14.28 0.91 5.19
CA ILE A 195 14.71 -0.41 4.70
C ILE A 195 14.24 -0.63 3.27
N SER A 196 12.95 -0.40 3.00
CA SER A 196 12.34 -0.61 1.68
C SER A 196 13.03 0.19 0.58
N LEU A 197 13.31 1.47 0.82
CA LEU A 197 13.97 2.37 -0.13
C LEU A 197 15.50 2.28 -0.09
N GLY A 198 16.07 1.88 1.05
CA GLY A 198 17.51 1.72 1.26
C GLY A 198 18.06 0.39 0.78
N SER A 199 17.19 -0.54 0.37
CA SER A 199 17.53 -1.84 -0.21
C SER A 199 18.14 -1.75 -1.62
N VAL A 200 18.91 -0.70 -1.89
CA VAL A 200 19.39 -0.31 -3.20
C VAL A 200 20.90 -0.37 -3.16
N LYS A 201 21.43 -1.42 -3.76
CA LYS A 201 22.87 -1.71 -3.80
C LYS A 201 23.63 -0.58 -4.49
N ARG A 202 24.74 -0.12 -3.92
CA ARG A 202 25.64 0.84 -4.59
C ARG A 202 26.26 0.20 -5.84
N GLY A 203 26.30 0.95 -6.94
CA GLY A 203 27.19 0.63 -8.06
C GLY A 203 28.68 0.76 -7.67
N PRO A 204 29.61 0.22 -8.48
CA PRO A 204 31.04 0.21 -8.19
C PRO A 204 31.62 1.63 -8.32
N GLY A 205 31.60 2.39 -7.23
CA GLY A 205 32.18 3.73 -7.11
C GLY A 205 33.24 3.81 -6.00
N PRO A 206 34.16 4.80 -6.04
CA PRO A 206 35.29 4.87 -5.12
C PRO A 206 34.83 5.06 -3.67
N VAL A 207 35.38 4.22 -2.81
CA VAL A 207 35.04 4.07 -1.39
C VAL A 207 35.79 5.13 -0.57
N THR A 208 35.08 6.12 -0.05
CA THR A 208 35.56 6.91 1.09
C THR A 208 34.71 6.57 2.31
N ALA A 209 35.35 5.90 3.28
CA ALA A 209 34.83 5.47 4.58
C ALA A 209 33.55 4.61 4.54
N THR A 210 33.70 3.30 4.31
CA THR A 210 32.63 2.32 4.54
C THR A 210 33.11 1.21 5.48
N ASN A 211 32.19 0.80 6.36
CA ASN A 211 32.09 -0.55 6.90
C ASN A 211 32.24 -1.62 5.79
N SER A 212 32.58 -2.85 6.18
CA SER A 212 32.94 -3.97 5.28
C SER A 212 31.87 -4.37 4.24
N SER A 213 30.65 -3.85 4.35
CA SER A 213 29.49 -4.11 3.48
C SER A 213 29.27 -3.06 2.37
N GLY A 214 29.94 -1.90 2.42
CA GLY A 214 29.78 -0.82 1.43
C GLY A 214 28.44 -0.04 1.53
N LEU A 215 27.62 -0.35 2.54
CA LEU A 215 26.30 0.22 2.80
C LEU A 215 26.38 1.26 3.93
N THR A 216 25.96 2.50 3.64
CA THR A 216 25.93 3.58 4.63
C THR A 216 24.51 3.77 5.13
N LEU A 217 24.33 3.75 6.45
CA LEU A 217 23.04 4.11 7.07
C LEU A 217 22.57 5.49 6.58
N PRO A 218 21.25 5.72 6.49
CA PRO A 218 20.73 7.02 6.08
C PRO A 218 21.23 8.13 6.99
N VAL A 219 21.65 9.25 6.40
CA VAL A 219 21.92 10.48 7.14
C VAL A 219 20.58 11.08 7.54
N ILE A 220 20.36 11.32 8.84
CA ILE A 220 19.12 11.92 9.34
C ILE A 220 19.37 13.38 9.70
N ARG A 221 18.56 14.28 9.14
CA ARG A 221 18.49 15.69 9.53
C ARG A 221 17.07 16.02 9.96
N TYR A 222 16.93 17.02 10.81
CA TYR A 222 15.62 17.45 11.31
C TYR A 222 15.55 18.97 11.45
N SER A 223 14.32 19.50 11.43
CA SER A 223 14.07 20.91 11.75
C SER A 223 14.46 21.22 13.20
N SER A 224 15.49 22.04 13.39
CA SER A 224 16.02 22.36 14.73
C SER A 224 15.02 23.10 15.62
N ALA A 225 14.08 23.83 15.01
CA ALA A 225 13.02 24.55 15.71
C ALA A 225 11.94 23.62 16.29
N SER A 226 11.85 22.37 15.82
CA SER A 226 10.85 21.41 16.28
C SER A 226 11.42 20.37 17.26
N PRO A 227 11.01 20.42 18.54
CA PRO A 227 11.35 19.37 19.50
C PRO A 227 10.82 17.99 19.09
N LEU A 228 9.65 17.93 18.44
CA LEU A 228 9.05 16.68 17.99
C LEU A 228 9.85 16.07 16.83
N ALA A 229 10.22 16.88 15.83
CA ALA A 229 11.06 16.43 14.70
C ALA A 229 12.40 15.88 15.20
N ARG A 230 13.03 16.58 16.16
CA ARG A 230 14.24 16.09 16.83
C ARG A 230 14.03 14.75 17.53
N LYS A 231 12.93 14.57 18.27
CA LYS A 231 12.63 13.30 18.96
C LYS A 231 12.45 12.14 17.98
N VAL A 232 11.66 12.35 16.92
CA VAL A 232 11.45 11.34 15.87
C VAL A 232 12.78 10.98 15.20
N ALA A 233 13.59 11.98 14.84
CA ALA A 233 14.90 11.76 14.22
C ALA A 233 15.86 10.95 15.10
N LEU A 234 15.98 11.30 16.39
CA LEU A 234 16.85 10.58 17.32
C LEU A 234 16.35 9.15 17.59
N ALA A 235 15.04 8.95 17.69
CA ALA A 235 14.45 7.62 17.86
C ALA A 235 14.66 6.75 16.61
N LEU A 236 14.47 7.30 15.42
CA LEU A 236 14.73 6.62 14.15
C LEU A 236 16.22 6.28 13.99
N GLN A 237 17.12 7.21 14.32
CA GLN A 237 18.56 6.98 14.30
C GLN A 237 18.93 5.82 15.21
N LYS A 238 18.49 5.86 16.47
CA LYS A 238 18.73 4.78 17.44
C LYS A 238 18.20 3.45 16.93
N ARG A 239 17.02 3.44 16.28
CA ARG A 239 16.41 2.23 15.74
C ARG A 239 17.25 1.64 14.60
N LEU A 240 17.72 2.48 13.67
CA LEU A 240 18.58 2.06 12.56
C LEU A 240 19.94 1.53 13.05
N GLU A 241 20.53 2.15 14.08
CA GLU A 241 21.78 1.70 14.70
C GLU A 241 21.63 0.35 15.41
N GLN A 242 20.48 0.11 16.06
CA GLN A 242 20.20 -1.17 16.73
C GLN A 242 20.04 -2.33 15.74
N ASP A 243 19.47 -2.05 14.57
CA ASP A 243 19.15 -3.04 13.54
C ASP A 243 20.05 -2.89 12.30
N GLU A 244 21.29 -2.43 12.47
CA GLU A 244 22.23 -2.17 11.36
C GLU A 244 22.41 -3.40 10.46
N SER A 245 22.52 -4.59 11.06
CA SER A 245 22.65 -5.85 10.32
C SER A 245 21.43 -6.20 9.45
N LEU A 246 20.21 -5.80 9.87
CA LEU A 246 19.01 -5.96 9.05
C LEU A 246 19.08 -5.03 7.84
N PHE A 247 19.49 -3.78 8.05
CA PHE A 247 19.69 -2.83 6.96
C PHE A 247 20.73 -3.33 5.95
N GLU A 248 21.84 -3.91 6.42
CA GLU A 248 22.86 -4.50 5.55
C GLU A 248 22.38 -5.74 4.78
N SER A 249 21.68 -6.65 5.45
CA SER A 249 21.24 -7.91 4.84
C SER A 249 20.16 -7.71 3.77
N VAL A 250 19.17 -6.85 4.04
CA VAL A 250 18.10 -6.58 3.07
C VAL A 250 18.66 -5.81 1.87
N ALA A 251 19.54 -4.84 2.10
CA ALA A 251 20.17 -4.11 1.01
C ALA A 251 21.21 -4.90 0.21
N GLY A 252 21.87 -5.89 0.82
CA GLY A 252 22.76 -6.83 0.14
C GLY A 252 22.02 -7.83 -0.76
N SER A 253 20.74 -8.11 -0.49
CA SER A 253 19.92 -9.07 -1.24
C SER A 253 19.30 -8.54 -2.54
N ALA A 254 19.38 -7.23 -2.79
CA ALA A 254 18.83 -6.63 -3.99
C ALA A 254 19.73 -6.90 -5.22
N GLU A 255 19.17 -7.57 -6.23
CA GLU A 255 19.89 -8.03 -7.42
C GLU A 255 20.40 -6.90 -8.33
N THR A 256 19.88 -5.68 -8.21
CA THR A 256 20.18 -4.57 -9.11
C THR A 256 20.90 -3.42 -8.41
N PRO A 257 22.21 -3.19 -8.68
CA PRO A 257 22.97 -2.06 -8.17
C PRO A 257 22.64 -0.78 -8.91
N VAL A 258 22.58 0.33 -8.18
CA VAL A 258 22.21 1.64 -8.69
C VAL A 258 23.32 2.61 -8.40
N ASN A 259 23.73 3.28 -9.47
CA ASN A 259 24.73 4.35 -9.48
C ASN A 259 24.12 5.66 -8.99
N SER A 260 23.66 5.69 -7.75
CA SER A 260 23.43 6.94 -7.03
C SER A 260 24.62 7.12 -6.10
N GLY A 261 25.62 7.89 -6.52
CA GLY A 261 26.82 8.18 -5.72
C GLY A 261 26.57 8.92 -4.40
N GLY A 262 25.31 9.15 -4.01
CA GLY A 262 24.90 9.77 -2.74
C GLY A 262 24.23 8.76 -1.81
N GLY A 263 24.59 8.77 -0.53
CA GLY A 263 23.85 8.03 0.50
C GLY A 263 22.43 8.56 0.68
N MET A 264 21.56 7.77 1.33
CA MET A 264 20.19 8.18 1.64
C MET A 264 20.18 9.33 2.67
N LEU A 265 19.39 10.38 2.43
CA LEU A 265 19.14 11.47 3.38
C LEU A 265 17.67 11.44 3.79
N ILE A 266 17.41 11.41 5.09
CA ILE A 266 16.08 11.55 5.67
C ILE A 266 16.00 12.92 6.32
N LEU A 267 15.07 13.75 5.86
CA LEU A 267 14.76 15.05 6.45
C LEU A 267 13.44 14.97 7.22
N VAL A 268 13.49 15.15 8.53
CA VAL A 268 12.29 15.21 9.39
C VAL A 268 11.89 16.68 9.61
N ALA A 269 10.76 17.07 9.04
CA ALA A 269 10.20 18.42 9.16
C ALA A 269 8.92 18.42 10.02
N ASP A 270 8.56 19.59 10.53
CA ASP A 270 7.33 19.81 11.30
C ASP A 270 6.39 20.69 10.49
N ARG A 271 5.10 20.33 10.41
CA ARG A 271 4.12 21.10 9.64
C ARG A 271 3.98 22.55 10.14
N ARG A 272 4.30 22.82 11.41
CA ARG A 272 4.27 24.19 11.96
C ARG A 272 5.29 25.14 11.33
N ASP A 273 6.30 24.62 10.65
CA ASP A 273 7.27 25.43 9.90
C ASP A 273 6.66 26.01 8.60
N ASP A 274 5.61 25.37 8.06
CA ASP A 274 4.83 25.84 6.90
C ASP A 274 3.32 25.54 7.09
N PRO A 275 2.61 26.40 7.85
CA PRO A 275 1.18 26.27 8.08
C PRO A 275 0.33 26.81 6.92
N VAL A 276 0.92 27.52 5.96
CA VAL A 276 0.18 28.19 4.88
C VAL A 276 -0.17 27.18 3.80
N THR A 277 0.79 26.36 3.35
CA THR A 277 0.58 25.38 2.27
C THR A 277 -0.68 24.51 2.41
N PRO A 278 -0.98 23.88 3.57
CA PRO A 278 -2.20 23.05 3.69
C PRO A 278 -3.51 23.85 3.68
N LEU A 279 -3.47 25.18 3.78
CA LEU A 279 -4.65 26.06 3.77
C LEU A 279 -4.87 26.74 2.41
N LEU A 280 -3.90 26.66 1.50
CA LEU A 280 -4.03 27.22 0.16
C LEU A 280 -4.95 26.34 -0.67
N THR A 281 -5.85 26.97 -1.43
CA THR A 281 -6.62 26.27 -2.46
C THR A 281 -5.70 25.74 -3.54
N GLN A 282 -5.88 24.46 -3.86
CA GLN A 282 -5.04 23.71 -4.77
C GLN A 282 -5.67 23.63 -6.17
N TRP A 283 -4.84 23.83 -7.19
CA TRP A 283 -5.27 23.85 -8.60
C TRP A 283 -4.64 22.73 -9.44
N THR A 284 -3.82 21.88 -8.83
CA THR A 284 -3.30 20.67 -9.50
C THR A 284 -4.27 19.52 -9.32
N TYR A 285 -4.42 18.66 -10.33
CA TYR A 285 -5.51 17.68 -10.39
C TYR A 285 -5.68 16.82 -9.12
N GLN A 286 -4.64 16.11 -8.67
CA GLN A 286 -4.75 15.25 -7.47
C GLN A 286 -5.05 16.04 -6.20
N ALA A 287 -4.41 17.19 -6.02
CA ALA A 287 -4.58 18.02 -4.83
C ALA A 287 -5.97 18.68 -4.78
N MET A 288 -6.48 19.15 -5.91
CA MET A 288 -7.83 19.72 -6.05
C MET A 288 -8.91 18.66 -5.76
N VAL A 289 -8.73 17.43 -6.26
CA VAL A 289 -9.63 16.31 -5.93
C VAL A 289 -9.60 16.01 -4.44
N HIS A 290 -8.42 15.95 -3.82
CA HIS A 290 -8.30 15.72 -2.38
C HIS A 290 -8.97 16.82 -1.54
N GLU A 291 -8.81 18.09 -1.94
CA GLU A 291 -9.39 19.24 -1.25
C GLU A 291 -10.92 19.29 -1.36
N LEU A 292 -11.47 19.09 -2.56
CA LEU A 292 -12.91 19.30 -2.82
C LEU A 292 -13.76 18.05 -2.60
N LEU A 293 -13.23 16.87 -2.88
CA LEU A 293 -13.99 15.61 -2.87
C LEU A 293 -13.54 14.64 -1.77
N GLY A 294 -12.35 14.84 -1.20
CA GLY A 294 -11.75 13.90 -0.26
C GLY A 294 -11.17 12.68 -0.98
N LEU A 295 -9.83 12.57 -0.94
CA LEU A 295 -9.12 11.40 -1.47
C LEU A 295 -8.56 10.57 -0.31
N GLU A 296 -9.13 9.38 -0.10
CA GLU A 296 -8.70 8.45 0.94
C GLU A 296 -8.12 7.20 0.30
N ASN A 297 -6.83 6.92 0.49
CA ASN A 297 -6.16 5.74 -0.08
C ASN A 297 -6.44 5.56 -1.59
N ASN A 298 -6.36 6.66 -2.34
CA ASN A 298 -6.65 6.72 -3.79
C ASN A 298 -8.11 6.46 -4.18
N ARG A 299 -9.06 6.56 -3.24
CA ARG A 299 -10.51 6.43 -3.48
C ARG A 299 -11.24 7.74 -3.20
N VAL A 300 -12.25 8.03 -4.02
CA VAL A 300 -13.13 9.19 -3.92
C VAL A 300 -14.57 8.71 -4.02
N MET A 301 -15.44 9.17 -3.11
CA MET A 301 -16.88 8.97 -3.24
C MET A 301 -17.46 10.10 -4.07
N HIS A 302 -17.76 9.84 -5.35
CA HIS A 302 -18.25 10.87 -6.25
C HIS A 302 -19.79 10.84 -6.33
N PRO A 303 -20.50 11.92 -5.92
CA PRO A 303 -21.96 11.93 -5.85
C PRO A 303 -22.66 11.84 -7.22
N LEU A 304 -21.95 12.16 -8.31
CA LEU A 304 -22.50 12.25 -9.67
C LEU A 304 -21.89 11.24 -10.66
N ALA A 305 -20.97 10.39 -10.22
CA ALA A 305 -20.39 9.40 -11.13
C ALA A 305 -21.45 8.33 -11.41
N VAL A 306 -21.66 8.03 -12.69
CA VAL A 306 -22.71 7.10 -13.13
C VAL A 306 -22.26 5.68 -12.79
N ALA A 307 -23.00 5.00 -11.91
CA ALA A 307 -22.85 3.57 -11.73
C ALA A 307 -23.21 2.93 -13.08
N GLY A 308 -22.39 2.00 -13.57
CA GLY A 308 -22.78 1.19 -14.73
C GLY A 308 -24.19 0.60 -14.54
N GLU A 309 -24.87 0.33 -15.66
CA GLU A 309 -26.27 -0.10 -15.73
C GLU A 309 -26.69 -0.99 -14.54
N GLY A 310 -27.47 -0.43 -13.60
CA GLY A 310 -28.07 -1.17 -12.47
C GLY A 310 -27.81 -0.65 -11.04
N GLY A 311 -27.04 0.43 -10.84
CA GLY A 311 -26.75 0.97 -9.50
C GLY A 311 -27.80 1.95 -8.96
N SER A 312 -28.26 1.74 -7.71
CA SER A 312 -29.11 2.69 -6.96
C SER A 312 -28.40 4.03 -6.77
N SER A 313 -29.02 5.12 -7.22
CA SER A 313 -28.44 6.47 -7.36
C SER A 313 -28.39 7.30 -6.06
N SER A 314 -28.38 6.68 -4.87
CA SER A 314 -28.49 7.39 -3.59
C SER A 314 -27.20 7.56 -2.79
N GLU A 315 -26.14 6.78 -3.06
CA GLU A 315 -24.91 6.78 -2.24
C GLU A 315 -23.64 7.28 -2.96
N GLY A 316 -23.76 7.81 -4.17
CA GLY A 316 -22.61 8.15 -5.00
C GLY A 316 -21.86 6.90 -5.49
N VAL A 317 -20.86 7.09 -6.35
CA VAL A 317 -20.05 6.01 -6.89
C VAL A 317 -18.61 6.18 -6.44
N GLU A 318 -18.04 5.10 -5.91
CA GLU A 318 -16.64 5.05 -5.55
C GLU A 318 -15.77 5.03 -6.82
N VAL A 319 -14.83 5.96 -6.88
CA VAL A 319 -13.90 6.13 -7.99
C VAL A 319 -12.47 5.93 -7.49
N VAL A 320 -11.70 5.10 -8.18
CA VAL A 320 -10.28 4.85 -7.88
C VAL A 320 -9.38 5.68 -8.79
N LEU A 321 -8.45 6.42 -8.19
CA LEU A 321 -7.46 7.27 -8.83
C LEU A 321 -6.04 6.78 -8.50
N SER A 322 -5.52 5.87 -9.31
CA SER A 322 -4.18 5.29 -9.13
C SER A 322 -3.28 5.60 -10.31
N THR A 323 -2.09 6.12 -10.04
CA THR A 323 -1.07 6.39 -11.07
C THR A 323 -0.55 5.11 -11.75
N THR A 324 -0.79 3.92 -11.18
CA THR A 324 -0.30 2.65 -11.75
C THR A 324 -1.29 1.99 -12.70
N SER A 325 -2.58 2.08 -12.42
CA SER A 325 -3.64 1.45 -13.23
C SER A 325 -4.31 2.41 -14.21
N ASP A 326 -4.13 3.72 -14.04
CA ASP A 326 -4.78 4.75 -14.83
C ASP A 326 -3.76 5.67 -15.51
N LYS A 327 -3.59 5.47 -16.82
CA LYS A 327 -2.66 6.25 -17.64
C LYS A 327 -3.03 7.73 -17.68
N PHE A 328 -4.31 8.07 -17.80
CA PHE A 328 -4.72 9.47 -17.91
C PHE A 328 -4.40 10.21 -16.61
N PHE A 329 -4.75 9.62 -15.46
CA PHE A 329 -4.42 10.19 -14.16
C PHE A 329 -2.91 10.31 -13.97
N ARG A 330 -2.13 9.25 -14.27
CA ARG A 330 -0.67 9.28 -14.17
C ARG A 330 -0.02 10.42 -14.96
N ASP A 331 -0.52 10.68 -16.16
CA ASP A 331 0.04 11.72 -17.02
C ASP A 331 -0.41 13.14 -16.59
N ASN A 332 -1.45 13.26 -15.74
CA ASN A 332 -2.11 14.52 -15.41
C ASN A 332 -2.26 14.88 -13.92
N TYR A 333 -1.85 14.01 -12.98
CA TYR A 333 -2.13 14.21 -11.55
C TYR A 333 -1.51 15.49 -10.98
N LEU A 334 -0.46 16.03 -11.60
CA LEU A 334 0.18 17.31 -11.27
C LEU A 334 -0.16 18.45 -12.24
N SER A 335 -0.94 18.19 -13.30
CA SER A 335 -1.36 19.22 -14.24
C SER A 335 -2.25 20.23 -13.52
N ASN A 336 -2.06 21.52 -13.83
CA ASN A 336 -2.96 22.56 -13.34
C ASN A 336 -4.33 22.44 -14.01
N PHE A 337 -5.35 23.04 -13.39
CA PHE A 337 -6.74 22.93 -13.84
C PHE A 337 -6.97 23.44 -15.28
N GLY A 338 -6.23 24.45 -15.74
CA GLY A 338 -6.32 24.95 -17.11
C GLY A 338 -5.84 23.93 -18.14
N ASP A 339 -4.64 23.37 -17.93
CA ASP A 339 -4.09 22.33 -18.80
C ASP A 339 -4.91 21.04 -18.74
N LEU A 340 -5.41 20.67 -17.56
CA LEU A 340 -6.29 19.52 -17.38
C LEU A 340 -7.54 19.61 -18.27
N GLY A 341 -8.15 20.80 -18.37
CA GLY A 341 -9.31 21.02 -19.25
C GLY A 341 -8.99 20.77 -20.73
N MET A 342 -7.79 21.16 -21.20
CA MET A 342 -7.34 20.87 -22.57
C MET A 342 -7.09 19.37 -22.77
N HIS A 343 -6.39 18.72 -21.83
CA HIS A 343 -6.10 17.29 -21.92
C HIS A 343 -7.37 16.42 -21.85
N ILE A 344 -8.39 16.81 -21.07
CA ILE A 344 -9.69 16.13 -21.05
C ILE A 344 -10.40 16.25 -22.40
N LYS A 345 -10.37 17.44 -23.01
CA LYS A 345 -10.96 17.64 -24.34
C LYS A 345 -10.26 16.75 -25.38
N GLU A 346 -8.94 16.73 -25.40
CA GLU A 346 -8.17 15.84 -26.28
C GLU A 346 -8.49 14.36 -26.02
N TYR A 347 -8.67 13.99 -24.75
CA TYR A 347 -9.01 12.62 -24.36
C TYR A 347 -10.41 12.19 -24.83
N VAL A 348 -11.40 13.09 -24.76
CA VAL A 348 -12.74 12.87 -25.32
C VAL A 348 -12.71 12.81 -26.85
N GLU A 349 -11.93 13.66 -27.51
CA GLU A 349 -11.76 13.64 -28.97
C GLU A 349 -11.12 12.32 -29.45
N LEU A 350 -10.07 11.84 -28.75
CA LEU A 350 -9.45 10.55 -29.00
C LEU A 350 -10.47 9.41 -28.88
N TYR A 351 -11.29 9.43 -27.83
CA TYR A 351 -12.38 8.46 -27.65
C TYR A 351 -13.38 8.50 -28.81
N GLN A 352 -13.87 9.69 -29.19
CA GLN A 352 -14.81 9.84 -30.30
C GLN A 352 -14.24 9.34 -31.64
N GLN A 353 -12.95 9.57 -31.90
CA GLN A 353 -12.28 9.06 -33.10
C GLN A 353 -12.25 7.53 -33.11
N GLN A 354 -11.89 6.90 -31.99
CA GLN A 354 -11.87 5.44 -31.87
C GLN A 354 -13.28 4.82 -31.98
N THR A 355 -14.30 5.44 -31.38
CA THR A 355 -15.71 4.99 -31.51
C THR A 355 -16.19 5.06 -32.95
N LYS A 356 -15.88 6.13 -33.70
CA LYS A 356 -16.29 6.29 -35.10
C LYS A 356 -15.66 5.25 -36.02
N HIS A 357 -14.42 4.85 -35.75
CA HIS A 357 -13.74 3.79 -36.50
C HIS A 357 -14.36 2.40 -36.26
N GLN A 358 -14.92 2.14 -35.07
CA GLN A 358 -15.56 0.87 -34.72
C GLN A 358 -17.04 0.76 -35.14
N ALA A 359 -17.72 1.87 -35.42
CA ALA A 359 -19.13 1.88 -35.80
C ALA A 359 -19.41 1.38 -37.24
N LYS A 360 -18.38 1.18 -38.07
CA LYS A 360 -18.51 0.60 -39.42
C LYS A 360 -18.20 -0.89 -39.37
N VAL A 361 -19.25 -1.71 -39.19
CA VAL A 361 -19.16 -3.17 -39.27
C VAL A 361 -19.88 -3.61 -40.54
N ASP A 362 -19.15 -3.64 -41.65
CA ASP A 362 -19.73 -3.95 -42.98
C ASP A 362 -19.48 -5.41 -43.40
N ASN A 363 -18.51 -6.11 -42.79
CA ASN A 363 -18.17 -7.49 -43.12
C ASN A 363 -17.84 -8.35 -41.87
N VAL A 364 -17.70 -9.67 -42.07
CA VAL A 364 -17.45 -10.65 -40.99
C VAL A 364 -16.08 -10.45 -40.33
N GLU A 365 -15.07 -9.99 -41.07
CA GLU A 365 -13.73 -9.70 -40.53
C GLU A 365 -13.76 -8.48 -39.59
N ASP A 366 -14.56 -7.46 -39.93
CA ASP A 366 -14.76 -6.27 -39.09
C ASP A 366 -15.52 -6.61 -37.80
N MET A 367 -16.45 -7.57 -37.86
CA MET A 367 -17.13 -8.08 -36.66
C MET A 367 -16.15 -8.79 -35.71
N GLN A 368 -15.22 -9.58 -36.25
CA GLN A 368 -14.18 -10.22 -35.44
C GLN A 368 -13.25 -9.18 -34.81
N ARG A 369 -12.78 -8.19 -35.58
CA ARG A 369 -11.96 -7.08 -35.05
C ARG A 369 -12.67 -6.28 -33.97
N PHE A 370 -13.96 -6.03 -34.13
CA PHE A 370 -14.76 -5.35 -33.12
C PHE A 370 -14.81 -6.16 -31.81
N LEU A 371 -15.08 -7.46 -31.88
CA LEU A 371 -15.11 -8.34 -30.71
C LEU A 371 -13.74 -8.39 -30.00
N ASP A 372 -12.64 -8.42 -30.76
CA ASP A 372 -11.28 -8.42 -30.21
C ASP A 372 -10.94 -7.10 -29.51
N GLN A 373 -11.40 -5.96 -30.02
CA GLN A 373 -11.13 -4.63 -29.46
C GLN A 373 -12.15 -4.17 -28.40
N TYR A 374 -13.32 -4.81 -28.33
CA TYR A 374 -14.41 -4.43 -27.43
C TYR A 374 -14.00 -4.32 -25.95
N PRO A 375 -13.16 -5.21 -25.38
CA PRO A 375 -12.70 -5.07 -24.00
C PRO A 375 -11.86 -3.82 -23.75
N GLU A 376 -10.96 -3.47 -24.68
CA GLU A 376 -10.14 -2.25 -24.58
C GLU A 376 -11.02 -1.01 -24.71
N TYR A 377 -11.97 -1.04 -25.64
CA TYR A 377 -12.95 0.01 -25.82
C TYR A 377 -13.77 0.27 -24.54
N ARG A 378 -14.29 -0.80 -23.91
CA ARG A 378 -15.06 -0.68 -22.67
C ARG A 378 -14.23 -0.09 -21.53
N LYS A 379 -12.95 -0.46 -21.41
CA LYS A 379 -12.02 0.15 -20.44
C LYS A 379 -11.80 1.63 -20.72
N LEU A 380 -11.56 2.00 -21.98
CA LEU A 380 -11.36 3.39 -22.37
C LEU A 380 -12.61 4.23 -22.10
N SER A 381 -13.78 3.75 -22.51
CA SER A 381 -15.08 4.41 -22.29
C SER A 381 -15.33 4.69 -20.81
N GLY A 382 -15.11 3.67 -19.95
CA GLY A 382 -15.20 3.83 -18.49
C GLY A 382 -14.20 4.84 -17.94
N ASN A 383 -12.96 4.83 -18.41
CA ASN A 383 -11.92 5.75 -17.92
C ASN A 383 -12.17 7.20 -18.37
N VAL A 384 -12.64 7.43 -19.60
CA VAL A 384 -13.06 8.74 -20.09
C VAL A 384 -14.24 9.26 -19.28
N SER A 385 -15.29 8.45 -19.11
CA SER A 385 -16.47 8.83 -18.33
C SER A 385 -16.10 9.18 -16.89
N LYS A 386 -15.15 8.45 -16.29
CA LYS A 386 -14.64 8.72 -14.94
C LYS A 386 -14.02 10.11 -14.83
N HIS A 387 -13.09 10.46 -15.71
CA HIS A 387 -12.39 11.75 -15.63
C HIS A 387 -13.25 12.93 -16.07
N VAL A 388 -14.15 12.73 -17.02
CA VAL A 388 -15.15 13.74 -17.40
C VAL A 388 -16.15 14.00 -16.27
N ALA A 389 -16.47 13.00 -15.45
CA ALA A 389 -17.33 13.22 -14.29
C ALA A 389 -16.62 13.94 -13.13
N LEU A 390 -15.30 13.74 -12.99
CA LEU A 390 -14.49 14.33 -11.92
C LEU A 390 -14.06 15.79 -12.18
N VAL A 391 -13.92 16.17 -13.45
CA VAL A 391 -13.52 17.52 -13.90
C VAL A 391 -14.76 18.31 -14.27
#